data_AF-A0A954PNF9-F1
#
_entry.id   AF-A0A954PNF9-F1
#
_cell.length_a   1.000
_cell.length_b   1.000
_cell.length_c   1.000
_cell.angle_alpha   90.00
_cell.angle_beta   90.00
_cell.angle_gamma   90.00
#
_symmetry.space_group_name_H-M   'P 1'
#
loop_
_entity.id
_entity.type
_entity.pdbx_description
1 polymer ?
#
loop_
_entity_poly.entity_id
_entity_poly.type
_entity_poly.pdbx_seq_one_letter_code
_entity_poly.pdbx_strand_id
1 'polypeptide(L)'
;MNISVEQLVTCGLSREEAESWSTQLQDWTAACDEPLRWKKITTHLLTPAVPFAVHELLYAENYPQLRKRQLPCPAWFPQPNESSATHVAQWLADLGLANYEELHAWSVSHQEEFAAKLTAALSIRFHRPAGRCCDTSAGIENVRWFPQATMNIVESCFQADDDALAVIAGDQDNQLEYLTYAQLKALTARVANGLVELGLQPGDRVAISMPMTADAVAAFLGIIAAGCAVVTIADSFSANEMAVRLEITQPKWIFIQDEIIRNGKSLPLLEKLANQETVRAIVLRASSSRAIGLRPGDVEWEDFLSADSVLRCVPRCPEDETTILFSSGTTGHPKAIPWNQTTPIKSASDAYFHQDIRPADILCWPTNLGWMM
;
A
#
# COMPACT_ATOMS: atom_id res chain seq x y z
N MET A 1 17.41 -6.89 37.93
CA MET A 1 16.89 -8.21 37.57
C MET A 1 17.37 -9.21 38.61
N ASN A 2 16.52 -10.12 39.06
CA ASN A 2 16.91 -11.16 40.02
C ASN A 2 16.85 -12.52 39.33
N ILE A 3 17.85 -12.80 38.49
CA ILE A 3 17.92 -14.02 37.69
C ILE A 3 19.06 -14.89 38.22
N SER A 4 18.73 -16.15 38.51
CA SER A 4 19.70 -17.18 38.87
C SER A 4 20.23 -17.92 37.64
N VAL A 5 21.44 -18.47 37.76
CA VAL A 5 22.04 -19.35 36.74
C VAL A 5 21.12 -20.53 36.43
N GLU A 6 20.47 -21.13 37.43
CA GLU A 6 19.55 -22.26 37.24
C GLU A 6 18.31 -21.88 36.42
N GLN A 7 17.79 -20.67 36.56
CA GLN A 7 16.68 -20.20 35.71
C GLN A 7 17.10 -20.09 34.25
N LEU A 8 18.30 -19.55 33.98
CA LEU A 8 18.84 -19.45 32.62
C LEU A 8 19.09 -20.83 31.99
N VAL A 9 19.65 -21.76 32.76
CA VAL A 9 19.85 -23.16 32.32
C VAL A 9 18.51 -23.84 32.06
N THR A 10 17.51 -23.65 32.92
CA THR A 10 16.15 -24.20 32.73
C THR A 10 15.50 -23.66 31.45
N CYS A 11 15.76 -22.40 31.10
CA CYS A 11 15.30 -21.80 29.86
C CYS A 11 16.09 -22.24 28.61
N GLY A 12 17.18 -23.01 28.77
CA GLY A 12 17.87 -23.68 27.67
C GLY A 12 19.28 -23.17 27.35
N LEU A 13 19.88 -22.27 28.17
CA LEU A 13 21.31 -21.93 28.02
C LEU A 13 22.22 -23.05 28.55
N SER A 14 23.43 -23.15 28.01
CA SER A 14 24.46 -23.95 28.66
C SER A 14 24.85 -23.34 30.01
N ARG A 15 25.39 -24.16 30.92
CA ARG A 15 25.79 -23.68 32.25
C ARG A 15 26.89 -22.61 32.16
N GLU A 16 27.86 -22.78 31.26
CA GLU A 16 28.94 -21.82 31.04
C GLU A 16 28.40 -20.46 30.55
N GLU A 17 27.51 -20.47 29.56
CA GLU A 17 26.84 -19.24 29.08
C GLU A 17 26.00 -18.60 30.19
N ALA A 18 25.23 -19.38 30.94
CA ALA A 18 24.38 -18.90 32.03
C ALA A 18 25.19 -18.23 33.15
N GLU A 19 26.37 -18.77 33.51
CA GLU A 19 27.28 -18.17 34.49
C GLU A 19 27.87 -16.85 34.01
N SER A 20 28.32 -16.82 32.74
CA SER A 20 28.81 -15.59 32.10
C SER A 20 27.72 -14.51 32.05
N TRP A 21 26.52 -14.86 31.60
CA TRP A 21 25.40 -13.94 31.45
C TRP A 21 24.89 -13.45 32.80
N SER A 22 24.81 -14.31 33.81
CA SER A 22 24.37 -13.94 35.16
C SER A 22 25.23 -12.80 35.73
N THR A 23 26.55 -12.90 35.59
CA THR A 23 27.49 -11.86 36.03
C THR A 23 27.23 -10.54 35.29
N GLN A 24 27.14 -10.58 33.96
CA GLN A 24 26.92 -9.40 33.13
C GLN A 24 25.55 -8.73 33.40
N LEU A 25 24.50 -9.53 33.63
CA LEU A 25 23.15 -9.05 33.95
C LEU A 25 23.08 -8.40 35.33
N GLN A 26 23.86 -8.87 36.30
CA GLN A 26 23.99 -8.23 37.62
C GLN A 26 24.66 -6.86 37.50
N ASP A 27 25.77 -6.77 36.74
CA ASP A 27 26.46 -5.51 36.49
C ASP A 27 25.53 -4.48 35.83
N TRP A 28 24.79 -4.88 34.80
CA TRP A 28 23.84 -3.96 34.15
C TRP A 28 22.61 -3.66 35.00
N THR A 29 22.18 -4.58 35.87
CA THR A 29 21.13 -4.31 36.84
C THR A 29 21.53 -3.19 37.80
N ALA A 30 22.79 -3.17 38.24
CA ALA A 30 23.30 -2.14 39.13
C ALA A 30 23.56 -0.81 38.42
N ALA A 31 23.95 -0.84 37.15
CA ALA A 31 24.42 0.34 36.42
C ALA A 31 23.39 1.04 35.52
N CYS A 32 22.29 0.36 35.13
CA CYS A 32 21.35 0.86 34.13
C CYS A 32 19.90 0.88 34.64
N ASP A 33 19.11 1.83 34.15
CA ASP A 33 17.65 1.77 34.24
C ASP A 33 17.06 0.64 33.35
N GLU A 34 15.77 0.36 33.47
CA GLU A 34 15.13 -0.76 32.76
C GLU A 34 15.25 -0.64 31.22
N PRO A 35 15.01 0.53 30.57
CA PRO A 35 15.17 0.67 29.13
C PRO A 35 16.61 0.51 28.64
N LEU A 36 17.59 1.16 29.28
CA LEU A 36 18.99 1.06 28.88
C LEU A 36 19.53 -0.36 29.10
N ARG A 37 19.10 -1.02 30.19
CA ARG A 37 19.42 -2.42 30.45
C ARG A 37 18.86 -3.33 29.38
N TRP A 38 17.59 -3.17 28.99
CA TRP A 38 17.01 -3.96 27.89
C TRP A 38 17.72 -3.74 26.56
N LYS A 39 18.09 -2.50 26.25
CA LYS A 39 18.88 -2.18 25.05
C LYS A 39 20.21 -2.93 25.04
N LYS A 40 20.92 -3.00 26.18
CA LYS A 40 22.15 -3.79 26.31
C LYS A 40 21.90 -5.30 26.15
N ILE A 41 20.86 -5.82 26.79
CA ILE A 41 20.48 -7.26 26.69
C ILE A 41 20.20 -7.65 25.24
N THR A 42 19.35 -6.89 24.55
CA THR A 42 18.98 -7.15 23.15
C THR A 42 20.14 -6.97 22.19
N THR A 43 21.08 -6.07 22.47
CA THR A 43 22.24 -5.82 21.59
C THR A 43 23.37 -6.83 21.78
N HIS A 44 23.60 -7.30 23.00
CA HIS A 44 24.80 -8.06 23.34
C HIS A 44 24.56 -9.53 23.70
N LEU A 45 23.35 -9.89 24.14
CA LEU A 45 23.06 -11.27 24.60
C LEU A 45 22.10 -11.99 23.66
N LEU A 46 21.01 -11.34 23.25
CA LEU A 46 19.94 -12.00 22.52
C LEU A 46 20.24 -12.08 21.01
N THR A 47 20.13 -13.29 20.46
CA THR A 47 20.16 -13.55 19.01
C THR A 47 19.06 -14.54 18.66
N PRO A 48 18.66 -14.69 17.38
CA PRO A 48 17.65 -15.68 17.00
C PRO A 48 18.00 -17.15 17.34
N ALA A 49 19.27 -17.45 17.61
CA ALA A 49 19.72 -18.78 18.01
C ALA A 49 19.49 -19.07 19.51
N VAL A 50 19.27 -18.04 20.33
CA VAL A 50 19.03 -18.18 21.76
C VAL A 50 17.60 -18.72 21.97
N PRO A 51 17.40 -19.71 22.88
CA PRO A 51 16.06 -20.26 23.11
C PRO A 51 15.06 -19.19 23.56
N PHE A 52 13.87 -19.18 22.95
CA PHE A 52 12.84 -18.15 23.20
C PHE A 52 12.48 -18.00 24.69
N ALA A 53 12.50 -19.08 25.47
CA ALA A 53 12.25 -19.02 26.91
C ALA A 53 13.24 -18.12 27.67
N VAL A 54 14.48 -17.99 27.17
CA VAL A 54 15.48 -17.05 27.71
C VAL A 54 15.08 -15.61 27.39
N HIS A 55 14.63 -15.34 26.15
CA HIS A 55 14.14 -14.01 25.77
C HIS A 55 12.98 -13.56 26.67
N GLU A 56 12.01 -14.46 26.89
CA GLU A 56 10.84 -14.19 27.72
C GLU A 56 11.23 -13.93 29.18
N LEU A 57 12.10 -14.76 29.76
CA LEU A 57 12.60 -14.60 31.13
C LEU A 57 13.30 -13.25 31.29
N LEU A 58 14.26 -12.92 30.42
CA LEU A 58 15.01 -11.67 30.50
C LEU A 58 14.08 -10.46 30.35
N TYR A 59 13.11 -10.52 29.46
CA TYR A 59 12.14 -9.44 29.26
C TYR A 59 11.23 -9.24 30.48
N ALA A 60 10.72 -10.33 31.04
CA ALA A 60 9.84 -10.30 32.22
C ALA A 60 10.56 -9.72 33.44
N GLU A 61 11.78 -10.16 33.68
CA GLU A 61 12.61 -9.74 34.81
C GLU A 61 13.21 -8.35 34.64
N ASN A 62 13.33 -7.86 33.41
CA ASN A 62 13.76 -6.50 33.14
C ASN A 62 12.70 -5.46 33.47
N TYR A 63 11.42 -5.77 33.24
CA TYR A 63 10.27 -4.87 33.41
C TYR A 63 9.21 -5.38 34.41
N PRO A 64 9.59 -5.83 35.62
CA PRO A 64 8.65 -6.50 36.53
C PRO A 64 7.52 -5.55 36.99
N GLN A 65 7.82 -4.27 37.19
CA GLN A 65 6.85 -3.28 37.66
C GLN A 65 5.93 -2.79 36.54
N LEU A 66 6.48 -2.51 35.35
CA LEU A 66 5.68 -2.09 34.21
C LEU A 66 4.68 -3.19 33.81
N ARG A 67 5.14 -4.45 33.76
CA ARG A 67 4.25 -5.60 33.51
C ARG A 67 3.18 -5.78 34.59
N LYS A 68 3.55 -5.68 35.87
CA LYS A 68 2.59 -5.75 36.98
C LYS A 68 1.50 -4.68 36.88
N ARG A 69 1.86 -3.49 36.37
CA ARG A 69 0.94 -2.37 36.15
C ARG A 69 0.27 -2.36 34.77
N GLN A 70 0.55 -3.35 33.93
CA GLN A 70 0.11 -3.42 32.53
C GLN A 70 0.45 -2.16 31.72
N LEU A 71 1.62 -1.58 32.00
CA LEU A 71 2.16 -0.45 31.26
C LEU A 71 2.98 -0.92 30.05
N PRO A 72 3.07 -0.11 28.99
CA PRO A 72 3.92 -0.40 27.83
C PRO A 72 5.36 -0.67 28.26
N CYS A 73 5.92 -1.77 27.77
CA CYS A 73 7.32 -2.14 27.95
C CYS A 73 7.97 -2.12 26.56
N PRO A 74 9.07 -1.38 26.34
CA PRO A 74 9.70 -1.33 25.03
C PRO A 74 10.42 -2.66 24.75
N ALA A 75 9.99 -3.34 23.69
CA ALA A 75 10.53 -4.64 23.27
C ALA A 75 11.72 -4.51 22.30
N TRP A 76 11.75 -3.42 21.53
CA TRP A 76 12.77 -3.17 20.51
C TRP A 76 13.12 -1.69 20.48
N PHE A 77 14.36 -1.39 20.10
CA PHE A 77 14.85 -0.04 19.87
C PHE A 77 15.61 0.00 18.54
N PRO A 78 15.40 1.03 17.70
CA PRO A 78 16.22 1.22 16.50
C PRO A 78 17.66 1.50 16.90
N GLN A 79 18.60 1.03 16.08
CA GLN A 79 20.00 1.39 16.25
C GLN A 79 20.20 2.87 15.85
N PRO A 80 21.14 3.60 16.49
CA PRO A 80 21.33 5.03 16.20
C PRO A 80 21.63 5.34 14.73
N ASN A 81 22.38 4.46 14.05
CA ASN A 81 22.66 4.59 12.62
C ASN A 81 21.39 4.40 11.77
N GLU A 82 20.55 3.41 12.11
CA GLU A 82 19.26 3.17 11.44
C GLU A 82 18.33 4.37 11.61
N SER A 83 18.15 4.86 12.85
CA SER A 83 17.24 5.98 13.12
C SER A 83 17.70 7.27 12.44
N SER A 84 19.01 7.53 12.42
CA SER A 84 19.59 8.73 11.78
C SER A 84 19.49 8.75 10.25
N ALA A 85 19.31 7.60 9.61
CA ALA A 85 19.26 7.47 8.16
C ALA A 85 17.83 7.63 7.58
N THR A 86 16.80 7.69 8.43
CA THR A 86 15.40 7.76 8.00
C THR A 86 15.04 9.10 7.36
N HIS A 87 14.02 9.13 6.49
CA HIS A 87 13.46 10.37 5.96
C HIS A 87 12.95 11.30 7.07
N VAL A 88 12.38 10.74 8.14
CA VAL A 88 11.97 11.49 9.33
C VAL A 88 13.16 12.19 9.97
N ALA A 89 14.29 11.49 10.18
CA ALA A 89 15.49 12.10 10.74
C ALA A 89 16.08 13.19 9.84
N GLN A 90 16.03 12.99 8.51
CA GLN A 90 16.42 14.04 7.57
C GLN A 90 15.54 15.29 7.72
N TRP A 91 14.22 15.12 7.85
CA TRP A 91 13.32 16.26 8.05
C TRP A 91 13.50 16.95 9.40
N LEU A 92 13.78 16.20 10.48
CA LEU A 92 14.13 16.78 11.77
C LEU A 92 15.38 17.66 11.66
N ALA A 93 16.42 17.17 10.98
CA ALA A 93 17.65 17.93 10.76
C ALA A 93 17.42 19.17 9.89
N ASP A 94 16.71 19.04 8.77
CA ASP A 94 16.39 20.14 7.85
C ASP A 94 15.63 21.27 8.54
N LEU A 95 14.69 20.92 9.43
CA LEU A 95 13.81 21.87 10.12
C LEU A 95 14.39 22.34 11.47
N GLY A 96 15.52 21.77 11.92
CA GLY A 96 16.11 22.06 13.23
C GLY A 96 15.24 21.63 14.42
N LEU A 97 14.49 20.54 14.28
CA LEU A 97 13.58 20.00 15.29
C LEU A 97 14.26 18.86 16.08
N ALA A 98 13.98 18.76 17.37
CA ALA A 98 14.70 17.85 18.27
C ALA A 98 14.17 16.41 18.23
N ASN A 99 12.89 16.22 17.96
CA ASN A 99 12.21 14.92 18.07
C ASN A 99 10.95 14.84 17.19
N TYR A 100 10.40 13.64 17.07
CA TYR A 100 9.22 13.36 16.25
C TYR A 100 7.99 14.14 16.72
N GLU A 101 7.82 14.36 18.03
CA GLU A 101 6.71 15.12 18.59
C GLU A 101 6.73 16.58 18.11
N GLU A 102 7.91 17.20 18.03
CA GLU A 102 8.10 18.53 17.45
C GLU A 102 7.82 18.54 15.94
N LEU A 103 8.24 17.52 15.19
CA LEU A 103 7.90 17.40 13.76
C LEU A 103 6.40 17.28 13.53
N HIS A 104 5.72 16.46 14.33
CA HIS A 104 4.26 16.32 14.28
C HIS A 104 3.55 17.63 14.66
N ALA A 105 4.00 18.31 15.72
CA ALA A 105 3.44 19.60 16.11
C ALA A 105 3.65 20.66 15.01
N TRP A 106 4.82 20.66 14.37
CA TRP A 106 5.12 21.53 13.24
C TRP A 106 4.22 21.23 12.03
N SER A 107 4.06 19.96 11.63
CA SER A 107 3.24 19.60 10.45
C SER A 107 1.77 20.00 10.60
N VAL A 108 1.23 19.93 11.82
CA VAL A 108 -0.15 20.36 12.12
C VAL A 108 -0.30 21.88 12.11
N SER A 109 0.72 22.62 12.57
CA SER A 109 0.67 24.09 12.69
C SER A 109 1.11 24.82 11.42
N HIS A 110 1.91 24.18 10.55
CA HIS A 110 2.49 24.74 9.33
C HIS A 110 2.04 23.95 8.08
N GLN A 111 0.73 23.73 7.94
CA GLN A 111 0.15 22.82 6.94
C GLN A 111 0.54 23.14 5.50
N GLU A 112 0.58 24.42 5.12
CA GLU A 112 0.97 24.87 3.78
C GLU A 112 2.42 24.52 3.47
N GLU A 113 3.32 24.78 4.41
CA GLU A 113 4.75 24.49 4.29
C GLU A 113 5.01 22.98 4.30
N PHE A 114 4.33 22.25 5.18
CA PHE A 114 4.35 20.78 5.21
C PHE A 114 3.92 20.19 3.88
N ALA A 115 2.77 20.62 3.34
CA ALA A 115 2.25 20.14 2.07
C ALA A 115 3.19 20.45 0.89
N ALA A 116 3.77 21.65 0.85
CA ALA A 116 4.75 22.03 -0.16
C ALA A 116 6.02 21.16 -0.07
N LYS A 117 6.57 20.95 1.14
CA LYS A 117 7.76 20.10 1.34
C LYS A 117 7.47 18.64 1.00
N LEU A 118 6.29 18.12 1.38
CA LEU A 118 5.87 16.75 1.10
C LEU A 118 5.69 16.51 -0.39
N THR A 119 4.91 17.36 -1.07
CA THR A 119 4.68 17.21 -2.51
C THR A 119 5.96 17.36 -3.32
N ALA A 120 6.90 18.19 -2.88
CA ALA A 120 8.24 18.27 -3.48
C ALA A 120 9.06 17.00 -3.24
N ALA A 121 9.08 16.46 -2.01
CA ALA A 121 9.82 15.25 -1.67
C ALA A 121 9.30 14.01 -2.44
N LEU A 122 7.98 13.93 -2.65
CA LEU A 122 7.31 12.90 -3.45
C LEU A 122 7.29 13.22 -4.96
N SER A 123 7.86 14.36 -5.36
CA SER A 123 7.88 14.84 -6.75
C SER A 123 6.50 14.86 -7.45
N ILE A 124 5.43 15.19 -6.69
CA ILE A 124 4.06 15.22 -7.19
C ILE A 124 3.94 16.17 -8.39
N ARG A 125 3.40 15.66 -9.49
CA ARG A 125 3.25 16.40 -10.75
C ARG A 125 1.90 17.08 -10.80
N PHE A 126 1.94 18.42 -10.86
CA PHE A 126 0.79 19.26 -11.08
C PHE A 126 0.85 19.88 -12.48
N HIS A 127 -0.26 19.85 -13.21
CA HIS A 127 -0.43 20.56 -14.48
C HIS A 127 -0.60 22.06 -14.25
N ARG A 128 -1.55 22.42 -13.37
CA ARG A 128 -1.64 23.75 -12.77
C ARG A 128 -1.12 23.66 -11.34
N PRO A 129 -0.17 24.51 -10.91
CA PRO A 129 0.46 24.42 -9.59
C PRO A 129 -0.53 24.33 -8.43
N ALA A 130 -0.11 23.66 -7.35
CA ALA A 130 -0.88 23.39 -6.13
C ALA A 130 -1.64 24.62 -5.58
N GLY A 131 -0.99 25.79 -5.57
CA GLY A 131 -1.53 26.99 -4.94
C GLY A 131 -1.62 26.79 -3.43
N ARG A 132 -2.84 26.84 -2.89
CA ARG A 132 -3.14 26.62 -1.47
C ARG A 132 -3.22 25.13 -1.15
N CYS A 133 -2.71 24.66 -0.01
CA CYS A 133 -2.74 23.24 0.36
C CYS A 133 -4.15 22.74 0.62
N CYS A 134 -4.99 23.51 1.32
CA CYS A 134 -6.37 23.14 1.59
C CYS A 134 -7.29 24.35 1.75
N ASP A 135 -8.57 24.12 1.53
CA ASP A 135 -9.67 25.05 1.81
C ASP A 135 -10.72 24.36 2.68
N THR A 136 -10.90 24.90 3.88
CA THR A 136 -11.83 24.42 4.91
C THR A 136 -13.04 25.33 5.08
N SER A 137 -13.25 26.29 4.17
CA SER A 137 -14.36 27.27 4.27
C SER A 137 -15.74 26.63 4.24
N ALA A 138 -15.88 25.42 3.71
CA ALA A 138 -17.11 24.61 3.69
C ALA A 138 -17.28 23.68 4.91
N GLY A 139 -16.44 23.82 5.93
CA GLY A 139 -16.41 22.94 7.11
C GLY A 139 -15.32 21.87 7.02
N ILE A 140 -14.94 21.33 8.18
CA ILE A 140 -13.88 20.32 8.28
C ILE A 140 -14.30 18.95 7.72
N GLU A 141 -15.60 18.75 7.50
CA GLU A 141 -16.15 17.58 6.85
C GLU A 141 -16.08 17.67 5.31
N ASN A 142 -15.81 18.87 4.75
CA ASN A 142 -15.78 19.15 3.32
C ASN A 142 -14.48 19.86 2.90
N VAL A 143 -13.34 19.32 3.35
CA VAL A 143 -12.01 19.89 3.05
C VAL A 143 -11.68 19.67 1.57
N ARG A 144 -11.31 20.75 0.88
CA ARG A 144 -10.80 20.70 -0.49
C ARG A 144 -9.29 20.80 -0.49
N TRP A 145 -8.60 19.76 -0.91
CA TRP A 145 -7.13 19.74 -0.98
C TRP A 145 -6.67 20.24 -2.35
N PHE A 146 -5.68 21.13 -2.37
CA PHE A 146 -5.12 21.75 -3.57
C PHE A 146 -6.17 22.34 -4.54
N PRO A 147 -7.14 23.16 -4.06
CA PRO A 147 -8.33 23.55 -4.83
C PRO A 147 -8.05 24.36 -6.11
N GLN A 148 -6.84 24.87 -6.28
CA GLN A 148 -6.44 25.64 -7.46
C GLN A 148 -5.66 24.81 -8.48
N ALA A 149 -5.28 23.59 -8.11
CA ALA A 149 -4.44 22.74 -8.91
C ALA A 149 -5.26 21.97 -9.95
N THR A 150 -4.56 21.48 -10.96
CA THR A 150 -5.03 20.38 -11.80
C THR A 150 -3.91 19.37 -11.92
N MET A 151 -4.25 18.09 -11.99
CA MET A 151 -3.28 17.00 -11.99
C MET A 151 -3.88 15.72 -12.55
N ASN A 152 -3.04 14.76 -12.85
CA ASN A 152 -3.42 13.36 -12.86
C ASN A 152 -2.36 12.59 -12.08
N ILE A 153 -2.75 11.94 -10.99
CA ILE A 153 -1.79 11.34 -10.05
C ILE A 153 -0.89 10.29 -10.72
N VAL A 154 -1.34 9.65 -11.81
CA VAL A 154 -0.56 8.67 -12.58
C VAL A 154 0.73 9.27 -13.17
N GLU A 155 0.75 10.57 -13.47
CA GLU A 155 1.97 11.24 -13.92
C GLU A 155 3.08 11.26 -12.86
N SER A 156 2.70 11.16 -11.59
CA SER A 156 3.64 11.09 -10.48
C SER A 156 4.15 9.67 -10.25
N CYS A 157 3.58 8.65 -10.89
CA CYS A 157 3.97 7.25 -10.71
C CYS A 157 5.16 6.83 -11.57
N PHE A 158 5.48 7.54 -12.66
CA PHE A 158 6.51 7.14 -13.62
C PHE A 158 7.75 8.06 -13.55
N GLN A 159 8.38 8.12 -12.38
CA GLN A 159 9.53 8.99 -12.10
C GLN A 159 10.90 8.28 -12.14
N ALA A 160 10.91 6.95 -11.97
CA ALA A 160 12.12 6.16 -12.03
C ALA A 160 12.64 6.01 -13.47
N ASP A 161 13.88 5.54 -13.61
CA ASP A 161 14.48 5.24 -14.90
C ASP A 161 13.67 4.18 -15.66
N ASP A 162 13.62 4.33 -16.98
CA ASP A 162 12.79 3.49 -17.86
C ASP A 162 13.13 1.99 -17.77
N ASP A 163 14.38 1.64 -17.49
CA ASP A 163 14.89 0.27 -17.35
C ASP A 163 14.80 -0.28 -15.92
N ALA A 164 14.46 0.55 -14.93
CA ALA A 164 14.26 0.09 -13.56
C ALA A 164 13.04 -0.84 -13.46
N LEU A 165 13.08 -1.78 -12.52
CA LEU A 165 11.95 -2.67 -12.25
C LEU A 165 10.79 -1.91 -11.59
N ALA A 166 9.59 -2.04 -12.15
CA ALA A 166 8.36 -1.45 -11.62
C ALA A 166 7.46 -2.48 -10.93
N VAL A 167 7.29 -3.66 -11.55
CA VAL A 167 6.42 -4.73 -11.04
C VAL A 167 7.14 -6.06 -11.12
N ILE A 168 7.06 -6.82 -10.03
CA ILE A 168 7.42 -8.23 -9.95
C ILE A 168 6.12 -8.99 -9.67
N ALA A 169 5.61 -9.72 -10.66
CA ALA A 169 4.40 -10.52 -10.53
C ALA A 169 4.76 -12.00 -10.46
N GLY A 170 4.10 -12.75 -9.58
CA GLY A 170 4.28 -14.19 -9.45
C GLY A 170 3.01 -14.94 -9.81
N ASP A 171 3.16 -16.06 -10.52
CA ASP A 171 2.06 -17.00 -10.74
C ASP A 171 2.03 -18.13 -9.69
N GLN A 172 1.16 -19.10 -9.89
CA GLN A 172 0.92 -20.19 -8.93
C GLN A 172 2.00 -21.25 -8.96
N ASP A 173 2.79 -21.28 -10.04
CA ASP A 173 3.95 -22.15 -10.22
C ASP A 173 5.25 -21.44 -9.78
N ASN A 174 5.11 -20.29 -9.08
CA ASN A 174 6.18 -19.39 -8.67
C ASN A 174 7.05 -18.92 -9.83
N GLN A 175 6.52 -18.88 -11.05
CA GLN A 175 7.18 -18.19 -12.16
C GLN A 175 7.01 -16.69 -11.96
N LEU A 176 8.12 -15.98 -12.09
CA LEU A 176 8.16 -14.54 -11.89
C LEU A 176 8.19 -13.83 -13.24
N GLU A 177 7.27 -12.89 -13.40
CA GLU A 177 7.25 -11.92 -14.46
C GLU A 177 7.79 -10.59 -13.93
N TYR A 178 8.60 -9.91 -14.75
CA TYR A 178 9.26 -8.66 -14.41
C TYR A 178 8.89 -7.61 -15.46
N LEU A 179 8.27 -6.52 -15.02
CA LEU A 179 8.04 -5.36 -15.87
C LEU A 179 8.90 -4.19 -15.41
N THR A 180 9.60 -3.61 -16.37
CA THR A 180 10.28 -2.33 -16.21
C THR A 180 9.28 -1.16 -16.18
N TYR A 181 9.71 0.00 -15.69
CA TYR A 181 8.92 1.23 -15.73
C TYR A 181 8.49 1.60 -17.16
N ALA A 182 9.37 1.45 -18.16
CA ALA A 182 9.01 1.68 -19.56
C ALA A 182 7.90 0.76 -20.06
N GLN A 183 7.99 -0.54 -19.73
CA GLN A 183 6.97 -1.52 -20.12
C GLN A 183 5.63 -1.25 -19.44
N LEU A 184 5.62 -1.00 -18.13
CA LEU A 184 4.40 -0.68 -17.39
C LEU A 184 3.77 0.63 -17.92
N LYS A 185 4.58 1.65 -18.20
CA LYS A 185 4.13 2.93 -18.75
C LYS A 185 3.50 2.77 -20.13
N ALA A 186 4.15 2.00 -21.00
CA ALA A 186 3.62 1.70 -22.33
C ALA A 186 2.29 0.92 -22.26
N LEU A 187 2.19 -0.08 -21.38
CA LEU A 187 0.95 -0.84 -21.22
C LEU A 187 -0.18 0.03 -20.63
N THR A 188 0.14 0.82 -19.61
CA THR A 188 -0.77 1.82 -19.02
C THR A 188 -1.29 2.80 -20.08
N ALA A 189 -0.42 3.25 -20.99
CA ALA A 189 -0.81 4.11 -22.10
C ALA A 189 -1.78 3.43 -23.06
N ARG A 190 -1.50 2.19 -23.45
CA ARG A 190 -2.37 1.41 -24.35
C ARG A 190 -3.76 1.18 -23.76
N VAL A 191 -3.83 0.94 -22.45
CA VAL A 191 -5.11 0.87 -21.72
C VAL A 191 -5.82 2.23 -21.76
N ALA A 192 -5.15 3.30 -21.33
CA ALA A 192 -5.76 4.62 -21.24
C ALA A 192 -6.28 5.10 -22.61
N ASN A 193 -5.47 4.96 -23.66
CA ASN A 193 -5.83 5.32 -25.02
C ASN A 193 -6.96 4.42 -25.56
N GLY A 194 -6.94 3.12 -25.26
CA GLY A 194 -8.03 2.20 -25.63
C GLY A 194 -9.37 2.59 -25.00
N LEU A 195 -9.38 3.03 -23.75
CA LEU A 195 -10.61 3.54 -23.11
C LEU A 195 -11.14 4.80 -23.80
N VAL A 196 -10.26 5.70 -24.22
CA VAL A 196 -10.65 6.89 -25.00
C VAL A 196 -11.20 6.50 -26.37
N GLU A 197 -10.58 5.52 -27.05
CA GLU A 197 -11.05 4.98 -28.35
C GLU A 197 -12.42 4.31 -28.24
N LEU A 198 -12.70 3.64 -27.10
CA LEU A 198 -14.03 3.13 -26.75
C LEU A 198 -15.05 4.25 -26.42
N GLY A 199 -14.62 5.50 -26.38
CA GLY A 199 -15.47 6.68 -26.19
C GLY A 199 -15.73 7.05 -24.73
N LEU A 200 -14.99 6.48 -23.77
CA LEU A 200 -15.13 6.87 -22.36
C LEU A 200 -14.73 8.33 -22.18
N GLN A 201 -15.44 9.00 -21.27
CA GLN A 201 -15.22 10.40 -20.93
C GLN A 201 -14.66 10.52 -19.52
N PRO A 202 -13.86 11.56 -19.22
CA PRO A 202 -13.39 11.81 -17.87
C PRO A 202 -14.54 11.87 -16.85
N GLY A 203 -14.39 11.17 -15.73
CA GLY A 203 -15.44 10.97 -14.72
C GLY A 203 -16.30 9.71 -14.94
N ASP A 204 -16.19 9.03 -16.09
CA ASP A 204 -16.78 7.71 -16.25
C ASP A 204 -16.16 6.71 -15.28
N ARG A 205 -16.93 5.69 -14.91
CA ARG A 205 -16.51 4.63 -13.99
C ARG A 205 -16.23 3.35 -14.75
N VAL A 206 -15.12 2.71 -14.40
CA VAL A 206 -14.70 1.42 -14.96
C VAL A 206 -14.38 0.47 -13.84
N ALA A 207 -15.02 -0.68 -13.80
CA ALA A 207 -14.76 -1.68 -12.79
C ALA A 207 -13.51 -2.51 -13.10
N ILE A 208 -12.87 -3.02 -12.06
CA ILE A 208 -11.82 -4.04 -12.17
C ILE A 208 -12.15 -5.18 -11.23
N SER A 209 -12.13 -6.39 -11.76
CA SER A 209 -12.21 -7.66 -11.03
C SER A 209 -11.15 -8.61 -11.58
N MET A 210 -9.91 -8.44 -11.11
CA MET A 210 -8.73 -9.20 -11.57
C MET A 210 -7.87 -9.60 -10.37
N PRO A 211 -7.08 -10.68 -10.47
CA PRO A 211 -6.00 -10.93 -9.52
C PRO A 211 -4.90 -9.86 -9.64
N MET A 212 -3.99 -9.82 -8.66
CA MET A 212 -2.87 -8.86 -8.64
C MET A 212 -1.78 -9.25 -9.66
N THR A 213 -2.04 -9.01 -10.94
CA THR A 213 -1.07 -9.19 -12.04
C THR A 213 -0.51 -7.85 -12.51
N ALA A 214 0.55 -7.89 -13.31
CA ALA A 214 1.10 -6.71 -13.97
C ALA A 214 0.05 -6.00 -14.86
N ASP A 215 -0.77 -6.76 -15.59
CA ASP A 215 -1.87 -6.22 -16.37
C ASP A 215 -2.92 -5.52 -15.49
N ALA A 216 -3.22 -6.05 -14.31
CA ALA A 216 -4.17 -5.44 -13.39
C ALA A 216 -3.67 -4.08 -12.87
N VAL A 217 -2.37 -3.96 -12.62
CA VAL A 217 -1.73 -2.68 -12.28
C VAL A 217 -1.82 -1.70 -13.45
N ALA A 218 -1.51 -2.14 -14.67
CA ALA A 218 -1.61 -1.29 -15.86
C ALA A 218 -3.06 -0.87 -16.17
N ALA A 219 -4.03 -1.77 -15.97
CA ALA A 219 -5.45 -1.48 -16.10
C ALA A 219 -5.89 -0.40 -15.10
N PHE A 220 -5.50 -0.56 -13.82
CA PHE A 220 -5.80 0.40 -12.76
C PHE A 220 -5.24 1.79 -13.06
N LEU A 221 -3.95 1.87 -13.40
CA LEU A 221 -3.30 3.14 -13.76
C LEU A 221 -3.88 3.72 -15.05
N GLY A 222 -4.20 2.89 -16.05
CA GLY A 222 -4.71 3.32 -17.34
C GLY A 222 -6.10 3.95 -17.26
N ILE A 223 -6.98 3.39 -16.40
CA ILE A 223 -8.30 3.97 -16.11
C ILE A 223 -8.15 5.37 -15.51
N ILE A 224 -7.27 5.54 -14.53
CA ILE A 224 -7.03 6.84 -13.89
C ILE A 224 -6.39 7.81 -14.88
N ALA A 225 -5.44 7.35 -15.70
CA ALA A 225 -4.80 8.16 -16.73
C ALA A 225 -5.80 8.67 -17.78
N ALA A 226 -6.80 7.86 -18.15
CA ALA A 226 -7.91 8.29 -19.01
C ALA A 226 -8.87 9.30 -18.33
N GLY A 227 -8.63 9.64 -17.06
CA GLY A 227 -9.47 10.54 -16.27
C GLY A 227 -10.75 9.88 -15.74
N CYS A 228 -10.82 8.55 -15.79
CA CYS A 228 -11.94 7.76 -15.28
C CYS A 228 -11.69 7.32 -13.82
N ALA A 229 -12.73 6.84 -13.15
CA ALA A 229 -12.65 6.31 -11.80
C ALA A 229 -12.71 4.78 -11.79
N VAL A 230 -11.80 4.16 -11.05
CA VAL A 230 -11.73 2.70 -10.89
C VAL A 230 -12.73 2.22 -9.85
N VAL A 231 -13.63 1.32 -10.20
CA VAL A 231 -14.48 0.60 -9.24
C VAL A 231 -13.83 -0.73 -8.91
N THR A 232 -13.25 -0.86 -7.72
CA THR A 232 -12.55 -2.09 -7.33
C THR A 232 -13.53 -3.14 -6.83
N ILE A 233 -13.51 -4.33 -7.43
CA ILE A 233 -14.33 -5.47 -7.02
C ILE A 233 -13.39 -6.64 -6.72
N ALA A 234 -13.40 -7.14 -5.49
CA ALA A 234 -12.58 -8.28 -5.11
C ALA A 234 -12.96 -9.52 -5.95
N ASP A 235 -11.95 -10.16 -6.51
CA ASP A 235 -12.06 -11.40 -7.28
C ASP A 235 -12.70 -12.56 -6.49
N SER A 236 -12.58 -12.52 -5.16
CA SER A 236 -13.18 -13.47 -4.22
C SER A 236 -14.70 -13.31 -4.02
N PHE A 237 -15.30 -12.20 -4.45
CA PHE A 237 -16.74 -11.97 -4.24
C PHE A 237 -17.61 -12.89 -5.11
N SER A 238 -18.76 -13.28 -4.57
CA SER A 238 -19.80 -14.01 -5.31
C SER A 238 -20.42 -13.14 -6.42
N ALA A 239 -21.14 -13.78 -7.34
CA ALA A 239 -21.84 -13.07 -8.42
C ALA A 239 -22.83 -12.01 -7.88
N ASN A 240 -23.54 -12.32 -6.79
CA ASN A 240 -24.45 -11.36 -6.16
C ASN A 240 -23.70 -10.18 -5.53
N GLU A 241 -22.60 -10.43 -4.84
CA GLU A 241 -21.78 -9.35 -4.26
C GLU A 241 -21.16 -8.44 -5.32
N MET A 242 -20.75 -9.00 -6.46
CA MET A 242 -20.32 -8.23 -7.63
C MET A 242 -21.47 -7.39 -8.20
N ALA A 243 -22.63 -8.01 -8.44
CA ALA A 243 -23.81 -7.34 -8.99
C ALA A 243 -24.24 -6.12 -8.16
N VAL A 244 -24.29 -6.24 -6.83
CA VAL A 244 -24.66 -5.12 -5.94
C VAL A 244 -23.70 -3.93 -6.11
N ARG A 245 -22.40 -4.18 -6.30
CA ARG A 245 -21.39 -3.12 -6.47
C ARG A 245 -21.50 -2.45 -7.84
N LEU A 246 -21.73 -3.26 -8.89
CA LEU A 246 -22.01 -2.77 -10.24
C LEU A 246 -23.28 -1.92 -10.27
N GLU A 247 -24.33 -2.32 -9.53
CA GLU A 247 -25.58 -1.56 -9.42
C GLU A 247 -25.36 -0.19 -8.75
N ILE A 248 -24.61 -0.16 -7.65
CA ILE A 248 -24.34 1.09 -6.90
C ILE A 248 -23.52 2.08 -7.73
N THR A 249 -22.56 1.59 -8.51
CA THR A 249 -21.56 2.44 -9.17
C THR A 249 -21.83 2.67 -10.66
N GLN A 250 -22.65 1.81 -11.27
CA GLN A 250 -23.06 1.86 -12.68
C GLN A 250 -21.89 2.05 -13.67
N PRO A 251 -20.82 1.24 -13.59
CA PRO A 251 -19.69 1.35 -14.50
C PRO A 251 -20.11 0.92 -15.92
N LYS A 252 -19.54 1.56 -16.94
CA LYS A 252 -19.81 1.22 -18.36
C LYS A 252 -19.07 -0.05 -18.79
N TRP A 253 -17.88 -0.23 -18.24
CA TRP A 253 -16.96 -1.32 -18.56
C TRP A 253 -16.42 -1.98 -17.29
N ILE A 254 -16.04 -3.25 -17.40
CA ILE A 254 -15.30 -3.99 -16.38
C ILE A 254 -14.09 -4.69 -17.00
N PHE A 255 -12.90 -4.49 -16.45
CA PHE A 255 -11.77 -5.38 -16.69
C PHE A 255 -11.92 -6.62 -15.82
N ILE A 256 -11.89 -7.80 -16.44
CA ILE A 256 -12.11 -9.06 -15.74
C ILE A 256 -11.24 -10.16 -16.33
N GLN A 257 -10.63 -10.96 -15.46
CA GLN A 257 -10.02 -12.21 -15.91
C GLN A 257 -11.10 -13.26 -16.13
N ASP A 258 -11.00 -14.09 -17.16
CA ASP A 258 -12.02 -15.10 -17.43
C ASP A 258 -12.11 -16.17 -16.32
N GLU A 259 -10.96 -16.62 -15.83
CA GLU A 259 -10.83 -17.61 -14.77
C GLU A 259 -9.64 -17.31 -13.84
N ILE A 260 -9.80 -17.63 -12.55
CA ILE A 260 -8.70 -17.62 -11.58
C ILE A 260 -8.50 -19.03 -11.04
N ILE A 261 -7.26 -19.49 -10.97
CA ILE A 261 -6.91 -20.70 -10.20
C ILE A 261 -6.59 -20.27 -8.75
N ARG A 262 -7.02 -21.01 -7.73
CA ARG A 262 -6.63 -20.70 -6.34
C ARG A 262 -6.63 -21.97 -5.51
N ASN A 263 -5.49 -22.31 -4.93
CA ASN A 263 -5.27 -23.59 -4.24
C ASN A 263 -5.74 -24.79 -5.09
N GLY A 264 -5.39 -24.80 -6.38
CA GLY A 264 -5.76 -25.85 -7.33
C GLY A 264 -7.23 -25.88 -7.77
N LYS A 265 -8.05 -24.91 -7.34
CA LYS A 265 -9.45 -24.78 -7.77
C LYS A 265 -9.58 -23.74 -8.87
N SER A 266 -10.25 -24.09 -9.97
CA SER A 266 -10.61 -23.14 -11.01
C SER A 266 -11.90 -22.40 -10.64
N LEU A 267 -11.86 -21.06 -10.75
CA LEU A 267 -12.93 -20.14 -10.39
C LEU A 267 -13.29 -19.31 -11.63
N PRO A 268 -14.40 -19.62 -12.33
CA PRO A 268 -14.78 -18.90 -13.54
C PRO A 268 -15.33 -17.52 -13.18
N LEU A 269 -14.47 -16.50 -13.29
CA LEU A 269 -14.77 -15.17 -12.81
C LEU A 269 -15.68 -14.42 -13.79
N LEU A 270 -15.48 -14.58 -15.10
CA LEU A 270 -16.36 -14.00 -16.13
C LEU A 270 -17.81 -14.52 -16.04
N GLU A 271 -18.01 -15.78 -15.66
CA GLU A 271 -19.36 -16.36 -15.48
C GLU A 271 -20.18 -15.62 -14.39
N LYS A 272 -19.52 -14.90 -13.46
CA LYS A 272 -20.21 -14.08 -12.45
C LYS A 272 -20.97 -12.90 -13.06
N LEU A 273 -20.63 -12.49 -14.29
CA LEU A 273 -21.31 -11.43 -15.04
C LEU A 273 -22.50 -11.92 -15.86
N ALA A 274 -22.87 -13.21 -15.80
CA ALA A 274 -23.90 -13.79 -16.69
C ALA A 274 -25.22 -13.01 -16.73
N ASN A 275 -25.64 -12.41 -15.60
CA ASN A 275 -26.89 -11.65 -15.48
C ASN A 275 -26.66 -10.12 -15.42
N GLN A 276 -25.51 -9.62 -15.88
CA GLN A 276 -25.12 -8.21 -15.80
C GLN A 276 -25.02 -7.59 -17.20
N GLU A 277 -26.16 -7.37 -17.85
CA GLU A 277 -26.24 -6.90 -19.25
C GLU A 277 -25.85 -5.42 -19.45
N THR A 278 -25.87 -4.62 -18.38
CA THR A 278 -25.60 -3.18 -18.43
C THR A 278 -24.12 -2.84 -18.46
N VAL A 279 -23.24 -3.78 -18.13
CA VAL A 279 -21.78 -3.61 -18.12
C VAL A 279 -21.13 -4.52 -19.16
N ARG A 280 -20.26 -3.96 -19.99
CA ARG A 280 -19.46 -4.71 -20.96
C ARG A 280 -18.11 -5.09 -20.36
N ALA A 281 -17.58 -6.24 -20.74
CA ALA A 281 -16.32 -6.72 -20.21
C ALA A 281 -15.16 -6.54 -21.22
N ILE A 282 -14.00 -6.16 -20.68
CA ILE A 282 -12.70 -6.35 -21.32
C ILE A 282 -12.07 -7.55 -20.63
N VAL A 283 -11.91 -8.64 -21.38
CA VAL A 283 -11.60 -9.97 -20.82
C VAL A 283 -10.13 -10.31 -21.01
N LEU A 284 -9.42 -10.56 -19.90
CA LEU A 284 -8.09 -11.17 -19.94
C LEU A 284 -8.21 -12.67 -19.83
N ARG A 285 -7.50 -13.39 -20.70
CA ARG A 285 -7.47 -14.84 -20.71
C ARG A 285 -6.41 -15.37 -19.76
N ALA A 286 -6.85 -16.16 -18.78
CA ALA A 286 -5.95 -17.00 -18.02
C ALA A 286 -5.31 -18.05 -18.94
N SER A 287 -4.14 -18.57 -18.56
CA SER A 287 -3.44 -19.64 -19.28
C SER A 287 -4.14 -21.01 -19.25
N SER A 288 -5.37 -21.11 -18.74
CA SER A 288 -6.08 -22.37 -18.54
C SER A 288 -6.81 -22.86 -19.79
N SER A 289 -7.12 -24.16 -19.81
CA SER A 289 -7.75 -24.85 -20.95
C SER A 289 -9.27 -24.69 -21.03
N ARG A 290 -9.90 -23.92 -20.14
CA ARG A 290 -11.37 -23.81 -20.10
C ARG A 290 -11.83 -22.79 -21.15
N ALA A 291 -12.55 -23.26 -22.16
CA ALA A 291 -13.13 -22.38 -23.17
C ALA A 291 -14.34 -21.61 -22.59
N ILE A 292 -14.11 -20.42 -22.04
CA ILE A 292 -15.17 -19.50 -21.60
C ILE A 292 -15.47 -18.53 -22.75
N GLY A 293 -16.69 -18.55 -23.29
CA GLY A 293 -17.09 -17.64 -24.37
C GLY A 293 -17.33 -16.21 -23.89
N LEU A 294 -17.03 -15.23 -24.75
CA LEU A 294 -17.41 -13.83 -24.52
C LEU A 294 -18.93 -13.63 -24.63
N ARG A 295 -19.48 -12.68 -23.88
CA ARG A 295 -20.87 -12.24 -24.06
C ARG A 295 -20.94 -11.24 -25.22
N PRO A 296 -22.11 -11.04 -25.85
CA PRO A 296 -22.26 -10.02 -26.88
C PRO A 296 -21.83 -8.63 -26.39
N GLY A 297 -20.87 -8.02 -27.09
CA GLY A 297 -20.34 -6.69 -26.76
C GLY A 297 -19.18 -6.68 -25.76
N ASP A 298 -18.84 -7.82 -25.15
CA ASP A 298 -17.55 -7.99 -24.48
C ASP A 298 -16.43 -8.07 -25.54
N VAL A 299 -15.20 -7.70 -25.15
CA VAL A 299 -14.02 -7.72 -26.02
C VAL A 299 -12.86 -8.43 -25.32
N GLU A 300 -11.97 -9.06 -26.10
CA GLU A 300 -10.71 -9.57 -25.57
C GLU A 300 -9.78 -8.40 -25.23
N TRP A 301 -8.94 -8.57 -24.21
CA TRP A 301 -7.93 -7.60 -23.79
C TRP A 301 -7.00 -7.18 -24.93
N GLU A 302 -6.50 -8.14 -25.70
CA GLU A 302 -5.57 -7.87 -26.80
C GLU A 302 -6.22 -7.03 -27.92
N ASP A 303 -7.51 -7.26 -28.20
CA ASP A 303 -8.26 -6.49 -29.20
C ASP A 303 -8.66 -5.10 -28.67
N PHE A 304 -8.74 -4.94 -27.36
CA PHE A 304 -9.03 -3.68 -26.68
C PHE A 304 -7.81 -2.74 -26.64
N LEU A 305 -6.61 -3.27 -26.40
CA LEU A 305 -5.43 -2.46 -26.17
C LEU A 305 -5.11 -1.60 -27.40
N SER A 306 -5.07 -0.27 -27.21
CA SER A 306 -4.69 0.66 -28.28
C SER A 306 -3.30 0.34 -28.83
N ALA A 307 -3.09 0.60 -30.12
CA ALA A 307 -1.77 0.56 -30.74
C ALA A 307 -0.89 1.74 -30.31
N ASP A 308 -1.48 2.84 -29.81
CA ASP A 308 -0.75 3.99 -29.30
C ASP A 308 -0.28 3.73 -27.86
N SER A 309 1.03 3.64 -27.67
CA SER A 309 1.69 3.41 -26.37
C SER A 309 2.24 4.68 -25.73
N VAL A 310 1.91 5.87 -26.25
CA VAL A 310 2.30 7.14 -25.62
C VAL A 310 1.31 7.49 -24.52
N LEU A 311 1.80 7.54 -23.27
CA LEU A 311 0.98 7.88 -22.10
C LEU A 311 0.58 9.36 -22.14
N ARG A 312 -0.72 9.62 -22.24
CA ARG A 312 -1.32 10.95 -22.11
C ARG A 312 -2.35 10.92 -21.00
N CYS A 313 -2.00 11.53 -19.88
CA CYS A 313 -2.91 11.61 -18.74
C CYS A 313 -3.88 12.77 -18.92
N VAL A 314 -5.18 12.53 -18.73
CA VAL A 314 -6.20 13.58 -18.76
C VAL A 314 -6.14 14.37 -17.46
N PRO A 315 -5.90 15.70 -17.49
CA PRO A 315 -5.87 16.51 -16.28
C PRO A 315 -7.23 16.55 -15.59
N ARG A 316 -7.23 16.40 -14.26
CA ARG A 316 -8.39 16.39 -13.38
C ARG A 316 -8.25 17.42 -12.26
N CYS A 317 -9.37 17.77 -11.64
CA CYS A 317 -9.37 18.48 -10.37
C CYS A 317 -8.92 17.51 -9.26
N PRO A 318 -8.21 17.96 -8.23
CA PRO A 318 -7.79 17.09 -7.14
C PRO A 318 -8.92 16.36 -6.40
N GLU A 319 -10.12 16.94 -6.42
CA GLU A 319 -11.34 16.36 -5.83
C GLU A 319 -12.01 15.29 -6.71
N ASP A 320 -11.62 15.16 -7.99
CA ASP A 320 -12.19 14.17 -8.89
C ASP A 320 -11.85 12.74 -8.45
N GLU A 321 -12.84 11.84 -8.58
CA GLU A 321 -12.72 10.43 -8.20
C GLU A 321 -11.60 9.73 -9.00
N THR A 322 -10.73 8.99 -8.32
CA THR A 322 -9.78 8.04 -8.93
C THR A 322 -10.22 6.61 -8.71
N THR A 323 -10.78 6.31 -7.54
CA THR A 323 -11.04 4.95 -7.08
C THR A 323 -12.27 4.94 -6.20
N ILE A 324 -13.12 3.93 -6.34
CA ILE A 324 -14.30 3.70 -5.51
C ILE A 324 -14.13 2.32 -4.87
N LEU A 325 -13.92 2.34 -3.56
CA LEU A 325 -13.84 1.14 -2.71
C LEU A 325 -15.15 0.93 -1.97
N PHE A 326 -15.33 -0.26 -1.40
CA PHE A 326 -16.53 -0.60 -0.65
C PHE A 326 -16.18 -1.06 0.76
N SER A 327 -16.90 -0.54 1.76
CA SER A 327 -16.88 -1.09 3.12
C SER A 327 -18.11 -1.94 3.38
N SER A 328 -18.01 -2.90 4.31
CA SER A 328 -19.18 -3.55 4.89
C SER A 328 -19.95 -2.51 5.70
N GLY A 329 -21.16 -2.16 5.25
CA GLY A 329 -22.06 -1.30 6.01
C GLY A 329 -22.63 -2.04 7.22
N THR A 330 -22.90 -1.33 8.30
CA THR A 330 -23.65 -1.88 9.46
C THR A 330 -25.08 -2.28 9.11
N THR A 331 -25.60 -1.79 7.98
CA THR A 331 -26.97 -2.02 7.47
C THR A 331 -27.05 -3.19 6.48
N GLY A 332 -25.97 -3.95 6.27
CA GLY A 332 -25.93 -5.10 5.36
C GLY A 332 -25.65 -4.77 3.89
N HIS A 333 -25.92 -3.54 3.44
CA HIS A 333 -25.53 -3.07 2.09
C HIS A 333 -24.12 -2.46 2.09
N PRO A 334 -23.27 -2.75 1.08
CA PRO A 334 -21.96 -2.14 0.99
C PRO A 334 -22.09 -0.64 0.71
N LYS A 335 -21.18 0.16 1.30
CA LYS A 335 -21.12 1.61 1.07
C LYS A 335 -19.98 1.91 0.11
N ALA A 336 -20.28 2.64 -0.97
CA ALA A 336 -19.26 3.16 -1.87
C ALA A 336 -18.51 4.32 -1.19
N ILE A 337 -17.18 4.24 -1.21
CA ILE A 337 -16.27 5.21 -0.61
C ILE A 337 -15.38 5.72 -1.74
N PRO A 338 -15.69 6.89 -2.32
CA PRO A 338 -14.87 7.49 -3.35
C PRO A 338 -13.58 8.04 -2.74
N TRP A 339 -12.48 7.75 -3.42
CA TRP A 339 -11.17 8.35 -3.25
C TRP A 339 -10.89 9.25 -4.45
N ASN A 340 -10.03 10.25 -4.25
CA ASN A 340 -9.74 11.25 -5.26
C ASN A 340 -8.24 11.29 -5.58
N GLN A 341 -7.84 12.20 -6.48
CA GLN A 341 -6.46 12.36 -6.95
C GLN A 341 -5.46 12.64 -5.82
N THR A 342 -5.91 13.14 -4.66
CA THR A 342 -5.05 13.41 -3.50
C THR A 342 -4.85 12.21 -2.58
N THR A 343 -5.74 11.21 -2.62
CA THR A 343 -5.64 10.04 -1.75
C THR A 343 -4.31 9.29 -1.92
N PRO A 344 -3.78 9.04 -3.13
CA PRO A 344 -2.48 8.38 -3.27
C PRO A 344 -1.30 9.19 -2.74
N ILE A 345 -1.41 10.52 -2.63
CA ILE A 345 -0.38 11.36 -1.99
C ILE A 345 -0.26 10.99 -0.50
N LYS A 346 -1.38 10.71 0.17
CA LYS A 346 -1.37 10.25 1.56
C LYS A 346 -0.74 8.86 1.70
N SER A 347 -1.06 7.94 0.79
CA SER A 347 -0.44 6.61 0.77
C SER A 347 1.09 6.72 0.55
N ALA A 348 1.52 7.52 -0.42
CA ALA A 348 2.94 7.80 -0.67
C ALA A 348 3.63 8.49 0.51
N SER A 349 2.94 9.37 1.24
CA SER A 349 3.44 9.96 2.48
C SER A 349 3.68 8.91 3.58
N ASP A 350 2.79 7.92 3.72
CA ASP A 350 2.95 6.85 4.70
C ASP A 350 4.11 5.93 4.33
N ALA A 351 4.23 5.58 3.04
CA ALA A 351 5.38 4.88 2.49
C ALA A 351 6.70 5.63 2.79
N TYR A 352 6.72 6.94 2.56
CA TYR A 352 7.91 7.76 2.71
C TYR A 352 8.36 7.92 4.17
N PHE A 353 7.44 8.19 5.10
CA PHE A 353 7.79 8.44 6.51
C PHE A 353 7.74 7.23 7.41
N HIS A 354 6.70 6.40 7.28
CA HIS A 354 6.39 5.36 8.26
C HIS A 354 6.94 4.00 7.84
N GLN A 355 7.15 3.79 6.54
CA GLN A 355 7.80 2.61 6.00
C GLN A 355 9.23 2.91 5.54
N ASP A 356 9.61 4.19 5.48
CA ASP A 356 10.94 4.68 5.09
C ASP A 356 11.38 4.13 3.71
N ILE A 357 10.43 3.98 2.78
CA ILE A 357 10.66 3.41 1.44
C ILE A 357 11.57 4.32 0.63
N ARG A 358 12.64 3.73 0.08
CA ARG A 358 13.67 4.39 -0.72
C ARG A 358 13.65 3.90 -2.18
N PRO A 359 14.27 4.67 -3.11
CA PRO A 359 14.56 4.16 -4.45
C PRO A 359 15.30 2.81 -4.38
N ALA A 360 14.91 1.89 -5.27
CA ALA A 360 15.39 0.50 -5.34
C ALA A 360 14.92 -0.45 -4.22
N ASP A 361 14.16 0.01 -3.22
CA ASP A 361 13.47 -0.91 -2.32
C ASP A 361 12.41 -1.73 -3.07
N ILE A 362 12.23 -2.98 -2.65
CA ILE A 362 11.18 -3.86 -3.17
C ILE A 362 10.09 -3.98 -2.11
N LEU A 363 8.93 -3.37 -2.39
CA LEU A 363 7.76 -3.49 -1.54
C LEU A 363 6.96 -4.74 -1.90
N CYS A 364 6.72 -5.61 -0.93
CA CYS A 364 5.84 -6.77 -1.07
C CYS A 364 4.71 -6.69 -0.04
N TRP A 365 3.47 -6.54 -0.52
CA TRP A 365 2.28 -6.50 0.32
C TRP A 365 1.29 -7.59 -0.10
N PRO A 366 1.10 -8.66 0.70
CA PRO A 366 0.11 -9.70 0.39
C PRO A 366 -1.33 -9.16 0.48
N THR A 367 -1.92 -8.79 -0.66
CA THR A 367 -3.28 -8.22 -0.75
C THR A 367 -3.95 -8.54 -2.10
N ASN A 368 -5.16 -8.02 -2.34
CA ASN A 368 -5.81 -7.98 -3.65
C ASN A 368 -6.42 -6.59 -3.93
N LEU A 369 -6.80 -6.32 -5.19
CA LEU A 369 -7.34 -5.03 -5.63
C LEU A 369 -8.63 -4.59 -4.93
N GLY A 370 -9.34 -5.52 -4.27
CA GLY A 370 -10.61 -5.22 -3.59
C GLY A 370 -10.46 -4.65 -2.18
N TRP A 371 -9.23 -4.57 -1.65
CA TRP A 371 -8.93 -4.04 -0.33
C TRP A 371 -8.16 -2.72 -0.42
N MET A 372 -8.21 -1.94 0.67
CA MET A 372 -7.61 -0.60 0.74
C MET A 372 -6.10 -0.58 1.01
N MET A 373 -5.50 -1.76 1.24
CA MET A 373 -4.07 -1.92 1.51
C MET A 373 -3.27 -1.53 0.28
#